data_AF-A0A942JFT7-F1
#
_entry.id   AF-A0A942JFT7-F1
#
_cell.length_a   1.000
_cell.length_b   1.000
_cell.length_c   1.000
_cell.angle_alpha   90.00
_cell.angle_beta   90.00
_cell.angle_gamma   90.00
#
_symmetry.space_group_name_H-M   'P 1'
#
loop_
_entity.id
_entity.type
_entity.pdbx_description
1 polymer ?
#
loop_
_entity_poly.entity_id
_entity_poly.type
_entity_poly.pdbx_seq_one_letter_code
_entity_poly.pdbx_strand_id
1 'polypeptide(L)'
;MQYLLMAVLFTVSLSVQGSVLALARPGGVHPDFLLLLVVALALLSDARRGAVLGLAAGLLQDILFSAPLGFFGFSKMMAGALAGMLAREIYKDFLPAPVLIVTVLTLVSEIVTFLLMRLYFPVAISLWSYLSDVSLPRMAMHFMFMIILYPFLYRLQKRHLLFAENES
;
A
#
# COMPACT_ATOMS: atom_id res chain seq x y z
N MET A 1 -4.07 -17.08 15.57
CA MET A 1 -2.88 -17.09 14.70
C MET A 1 -2.92 -16.03 13.59
N GLN A 2 -4.03 -15.86 12.86
CA GLN A 2 -4.09 -14.97 11.68
C GLN A 2 -3.74 -13.49 11.99
N TYR A 3 -4.27 -12.92 13.09
CA TYR A 3 -3.95 -11.55 13.50
C TYR A 3 -2.47 -11.35 13.87
N LEU A 4 -1.84 -12.36 14.47
CA LEU A 4 -0.41 -12.34 14.80
C LEU A 4 0.44 -12.27 13.53
N LEU A 5 0.07 -13.04 12.50
CA LEU A 5 0.78 -13.05 11.22
C LEU A 5 0.63 -11.72 10.48
N MET A 6 -0.56 -11.10 10.52
CA MET A 6 -0.76 -9.74 9.98
C MET A 6 0.12 -8.74 10.73
N ALA A 7 0.13 -8.77 12.07
CA ALA A 7 0.96 -7.87 12.87
C ALA A 7 2.46 -8.03 12.54
N VAL A 8 2.94 -9.27 12.36
CA VAL A 8 4.33 -9.54 11.93
C VAL A 8 4.59 -8.97 10.53
N LEU A 9 3.69 -9.19 9.56
CA LEU A 9 3.84 -8.63 8.21
C LEU A 9 3.90 -7.10 8.22
N PHE A 10 3.05 -6.43 9.00
CA PHE A 10 3.09 -4.99 9.17
C PHE A 10 4.40 -4.51 9.80
N THR A 11 4.84 -5.18 10.87
CA THR A 11 6.08 -4.84 11.58
C THR A 11 7.31 -5.01 10.68
N VAL A 12 7.37 -6.12 9.93
CA VAL A 12 8.46 -6.38 8.98
C VAL A 12 8.44 -5.34 7.86
N SER A 13 7.26 -5.04 7.30
CA SER A 13 7.12 -4.02 6.25
C SER A 13 7.60 -2.65 6.72
N LEU A 14 7.22 -2.23 7.93
CA LEU A 14 7.68 -0.99 8.55
C LEU A 14 9.20 -0.98 8.78
N SER A 15 9.76 -2.10 9.24
CA SER A 15 11.20 -2.22 9.49
C SER A 15 12.00 -2.13 8.19
N VAL A 16 11.54 -2.81 7.13
CA VAL A 16 12.14 -2.75 5.79
C VAL A 16 12.01 -1.34 5.21
N GLN A 17 10.82 -0.72 5.32
CA GLN A 17 10.60 0.64 4.83
C GLN A 17 11.49 1.66 5.54
N GLY A 18 11.59 1.59 6.86
CA GLY A 18 12.50 2.43 7.64
C GLY A 18 13.97 2.23 7.26
N SER A 19 14.37 0.98 6.99
CA SER A 19 15.75 0.65 6.57
C SER A 19 16.06 1.18 5.16
N VAL A 20 15.11 1.05 4.23
CA VAL A 20 15.24 1.59 2.86
C VAL A 20 15.28 3.11 2.88
N LEU A 21 14.47 3.75 3.73
CA LEU A 21 14.51 5.19 3.94
C LEU A 21 15.80 5.67 4.62
N ALA A 22 16.43 4.84 5.46
CA ALA A 22 17.71 5.15 6.08
C ALA A 22 18.89 5.01 5.10
N LEU A 23 18.83 4.03 4.20
CA LEU A 23 19.87 3.79 3.17
C LEU A 23 19.69 4.66 1.92
N ALA A 24 18.50 5.24 1.77
CA ALA A 24 18.16 6.20 0.75
C ALA A 24 19.11 7.40 0.70
N ARG A 25 19.42 7.85 -0.51
CA ARG A 25 19.96 9.21 -0.69
C ARG A 25 18.87 10.23 -0.32
N PRO A 26 19.22 11.35 0.35
CA PRO A 26 18.29 12.45 0.53
C PRO A 26 17.72 12.89 -0.83
N GLY A 27 16.39 12.80 -1.00
CA GLY A 27 15.71 13.10 -2.27
C GLY A 27 15.50 11.92 -3.22
N GLY A 28 15.87 10.69 -2.83
CA GLY A 28 15.54 9.48 -3.59
C GLY A 28 14.05 9.14 -3.55
N VAL A 29 13.56 8.43 -4.57
CA VAL A 29 12.23 7.82 -4.55
C VAL A 29 12.33 6.45 -3.90
N HIS A 30 11.41 6.16 -2.98
CA HIS A 30 11.38 4.89 -2.25
C HIS A 30 10.03 4.19 -2.43
N PRO A 31 10.03 2.85 -2.48
CA PRO A 31 8.80 2.08 -2.48
C PRO A 31 8.06 2.21 -1.14
N ASP A 32 6.74 2.26 -1.20
CA ASP A 32 5.84 2.19 -0.06
C ASP A 32 5.39 0.73 0.13
N PHE A 33 6.17 -0.01 0.91
CA PHE A 33 5.87 -1.42 1.20
C PHE A 33 4.58 -1.62 2.01
N LEU A 34 4.15 -0.61 2.78
CA LEU A 34 2.86 -0.66 3.47
C LEU A 34 1.71 -0.60 2.47
N LEU A 35 1.77 0.29 1.48
CA LEU A 35 0.76 0.38 0.44
C LEU A 35 0.68 -0.93 -0.35
N LEU A 36 1.83 -1.49 -0.76
CA LEU A 36 1.90 -2.79 -1.44
C LEU A 36 1.21 -3.89 -0.62
N LEU A 37 1.52 -3.98 0.67
CA LEU A 37 0.94 -4.97 1.57
C LEU A 37 -0.57 -4.76 1.74
N VAL A 38 -1.02 -3.53 1.95
CA VAL A 38 -2.44 -3.17 2.11
C VAL A 38 -3.23 -3.54 0.87
N VAL A 39 -2.76 -3.17 -0.32
CA VAL A 39 -3.44 -3.49 -1.59
C VAL A 39 -3.51 -5.00 -1.80
N ALA A 40 -2.40 -5.73 -1.58
CA ALA A 40 -2.40 -7.17 -1.72
C ALA A 40 -3.37 -7.85 -0.74
N LEU A 41 -3.33 -7.49 0.55
CA LEU A 41 -4.23 -8.07 1.56
C LEU A 41 -5.70 -7.69 1.32
N ALA A 42 -5.96 -6.48 0.81
CA ALA A 42 -7.30 -6.05 0.44
C ALA A 42 -7.86 -6.87 -0.72
N LEU A 43 -7.05 -7.14 -1.75
CA LEU A 43 -7.43 -8.00 -2.89
C LEU A 43 -7.69 -9.45 -2.49
N LEU A 44 -7.05 -9.93 -1.43
CA LEU A 44 -7.27 -11.26 -0.88
C LEU A 44 -8.46 -11.32 0.09
N SER A 45 -9.01 -10.18 0.52
CA SER A 45 -10.10 -10.10 1.49
C SER A 45 -11.31 -9.34 0.93
N ASP A 46 -11.63 -8.16 1.46
CA ASP A 46 -12.81 -7.37 1.10
C ASP A 46 -12.55 -5.87 1.31
N ALA A 47 -13.39 -5.02 0.71
CA ALA A 47 -13.33 -3.56 0.83
C ALA A 47 -13.24 -3.07 2.30
N ARG A 48 -14.08 -3.62 3.19
CA ARG A 48 -14.10 -3.21 4.61
C ARG A 48 -12.80 -3.56 5.33
N ARG A 49 -12.28 -4.76 5.10
CA ARG A 49 -11.00 -5.22 5.70
C ARG A 49 -9.84 -4.43 5.12
N GLY A 50 -9.81 -4.22 3.81
CA GLY A 50 -8.83 -3.38 3.13
C GLY A 50 -8.79 -1.95 3.65
N ALA A 51 -9.94 -1.32 3.85
CA ALA A 51 -10.04 0.03 4.42
C ALA A 51 -9.47 0.10 5.84
N VAL A 52 -9.86 -0.82 6.72
CA VAL A 52 -9.37 -0.87 8.11
C VAL A 52 -7.87 -1.12 8.17
N LEU A 53 -7.36 -2.07 7.36
CA LEU A 53 -5.93 -2.34 7.26
C LEU A 53 -5.17 -1.12 6.74
N GLY A 54 -5.67 -0.47 5.69
CA GLY A 54 -5.07 0.73 5.11
C GLY A 54 -5.02 1.89 6.10
N LEU A 55 -6.11 2.12 6.83
CA LEU A 55 -6.16 3.16 7.86
C LEU A 55 -5.18 2.87 8.99
N ALA A 56 -5.18 1.65 9.54
CA ALA A 56 -4.26 1.27 10.61
C ALA A 56 -2.79 1.38 10.17
N ALA A 57 -2.48 0.87 8.97
CA ALA A 57 -1.15 0.95 8.38
C ALA A 57 -0.67 2.39 8.20
N GLY A 58 -1.54 3.25 7.66
CA GLY A 58 -1.20 4.64 7.41
C GLY A 58 -1.08 5.46 8.69
N LEU A 59 -1.94 5.22 9.70
CA LEU A 59 -1.82 5.89 11.00
C LEU A 59 -0.53 5.47 11.73
N LEU A 60 -0.14 4.19 11.65
CA LEU A 60 1.15 3.74 12.16
C LEU A 60 2.31 4.44 11.47
N GLN A 61 2.23 4.62 10.15
CA GLN A 61 3.23 5.36 9.40
C GLN A 61 3.26 6.85 9.80
N ASP A 62 2.09 7.48 9.98
CA ASP A 62 2.01 8.88 10.41
C ASP A 62 2.74 9.10 11.75
N ILE A 63 2.52 8.20 12.71
CA ILE A 63 3.15 8.25 14.05
C ILE A 63 4.67 8.02 13.96
N LEU A 64 5.12 7.01 13.20
CA LEU A 64 6.52 6.61 13.17
C LEU A 64 7.41 7.58 12.38
N PHE A 65 6.87 8.20 11.33
CA PHE A 65 7.62 9.12 10.47
C PHE A 65 7.30 10.60 10.76
N SER A 66 6.61 10.89 11.87
CA SER A 66 6.27 12.26 12.31
C SER A 66 5.50 13.06 11.26
N ALA A 67 4.63 12.40 10.47
CA ALA A 67 3.76 13.06 9.53
C ALA A 67 2.48 13.57 10.23
N PRO A 68 1.76 14.56 9.67
CA PRO A 68 0.46 14.96 10.18
C PRO A 68 -0.48 13.77 10.29
N LEU A 69 -1.21 13.66 11.40
CA LEU A 69 -2.07 12.51 11.65
C LEU A 69 -3.16 12.39 10.59
N GLY A 70 -3.26 11.22 9.96
CA GLY A 70 -4.22 10.95 8.88
C GLY A 70 -3.68 11.25 7.47
N PHE A 71 -2.44 11.72 7.34
CA PHE A 71 -1.82 12.01 6.05
C PHE A 71 -1.66 10.73 5.20
N PHE A 72 -0.88 9.76 5.70
CA PHE A 72 -0.79 8.43 5.09
C PHE A 72 -1.99 7.56 5.44
N GLY A 73 -2.61 7.79 6.61
CA GLY A 73 -3.85 7.12 7.04
C GLY A 73 -4.96 7.18 5.99
N PHE A 74 -5.31 8.38 5.54
CA PHE A 74 -6.39 8.58 4.57
C PHE A 74 -6.06 7.99 3.20
N SER A 75 -4.84 8.25 2.71
CA SER A 75 -4.35 7.75 1.42
C SER A 75 -4.42 6.21 1.33
N LYS A 76 -3.87 5.51 2.33
CA LYS A 76 -3.86 4.03 2.37
C LYS A 76 -5.22 3.43 2.64
N MET A 77 -6.05 4.07 3.47
CA MET A 77 -7.44 3.63 3.67
C MET A 77 -8.21 3.62 2.34
N MET A 78 -8.09 4.69 1.56
CA MET A 78 -8.79 4.80 0.28
C MET A 78 -8.28 3.76 -0.72
N ALA A 79 -6.96 3.59 -0.83
CA ALA A 79 -6.36 2.56 -1.68
C ALA A 79 -6.78 1.15 -1.27
N GLY A 80 -6.77 0.84 0.02
CA GLY A 80 -7.19 -0.46 0.56
C GLY A 80 -8.67 -0.72 0.33
N ALA A 81 -9.53 0.30 0.47
CA ALA A 81 -10.96 0.18 0.18
C ALA A 81 -11.20 -0.13 -1.30
N LEU A 82 -10.59 0.65 -2.21
CA LEU A 82 -10.72 0.46 -3.65
C LEU A 82 -10.17 -0.91 -4.10
N ALA A 83 -9.02 -1.32 -3.58
CA ALA A 83 -8.47 -2.65 -3.82
C ALA A 83 -9.45 -3.75 -3.38
N GLY A 84 -10.00 -3.64 -2.17
CA GLY A 84 -10.93 -4.64 -1.65
C GLY A 84 -12.30 -4.64 -2.33
N MET A 85 -12.72 -3.55 -2.98
CA MET A 85 -13.90 -3.55 -3.86
C MET A 85 -13.64 -4.35 -5.13
N LEU A 86 -12.46 -4.17 -5.73
CA LEU A 86 -12.04 -4.90 -6.93
C LEU A 86 -11.75 -6.38 -6.66
N ALA A 87 -11.52 -6.77 -5.40
CA ALA A 87 -11.24 -8.15 -5.00
C ALA A 87 -12.28 -9.17 -5.49
N ARG A 88 -13.55 -8.75 -5.64
CA ARG A 88 -14.66 -9.61 -6.08
C ARG A 88 -14.71 -9.80 -7.60
N GLU A 89 -14.14 -8.86 -8.35
CA GLU A 89 -14.17 -8.82 -9.81
C GLU A 89 -12.93 -9.46 -10.44
N ILE A 90 -11.92 -9.81 -9.63
CA ILE A 90 -10.64 -10.34 -10.11
C ILE A 90 -10.45 -11.81 -9.83
N TYR A 91 -9.83 -12.51 -10.78
CA TYR A 91 -9.33 -13.86 -10.56
C TYR A 91 -8.06 -13.82 -9.72
N LYS A 92 -8.10 -14.37 -8.51
CA LYS A 92 -6.97 -14.32 -7.56
C LYS A 92 -5.71 -15.01 -8.07
N ASP A 93 -5.86 -16.01 -8.96
CA ASP A 93 -4.73 -16.72 -9.60
C ASP A 93 -4.12 -15.93 -10.78
N PHE A 94 -4.83 -14.93 -11.31
CA PHE A 94 -4.39 -14.17 -12.47
C PHE A 94 -3.46 -13.02 -12.06
N LEU A 95 -2.16 -13.32 -11.96
CA LEU A 95 -1.11 -12.40 -11.49
C LEU A 95 -1.10 -10.99 -12.13
N PRO A 96 -1.42 -10.79 -13.43
CA PRO A 96 -1.44 -9.44 -14.00
C PRO A 96 -2.47 -8.50 -13.35
N ALA A 97 -3.60 -9.02 -12.86
CA ALA A 97 -4.64 -8.19 -12.23
C ALA A 97 -4.15 -7.43 -10.99
N PRO A 98 -3.61 -8.07 -9.93
CA PRO A 98 -3.12 -7.38 -8.75
C PRO A 98 -1.96 -6.41 -9.06
N VAL A 99 -1.13 -6.73 -10.05
CA VAL A 99 -0.01 -5.87 -10.48
C VAL A 99 -0.52 -4.58 -11.15
N LEU A 100 -1.51 -4.68 -12.04
CA LEU A 100 -2.11 -3.49 -12.66
C LEU A 100 -2.88 -2.66 -11.63
N ILE A 101 -3.64 -3.31 -10.75
CA ILE A 101 -4.41 -2.65 -9.70
C ILE A 101 -3.50 -1.86 -8.77
N VAL A 102 -2.40 -2.45 -8.28
CA VAL A 102 -1.50 -1.71 -7.39
C VAL A 102 -0.85 -0.53 -8.11
N THR A 103 -0.57 -0.65 -9.41
CA THR A 103 0.01 0.45 -10.21
C THR A 103 -0.95 1.64 -10.27
N VAL A 104 -2.22 1.38 -10.59
CA VAL A 104 -3.27 2.41 -10.63
C VAL A 104 -3.52 2.99 -9.23
N LEU A 105 -3.63 2.15 -8.21
CA LEU A 105 -3.88 2.60 -6.84
C LEU A 105 -2.70 3.36 -6.24
N THR A 106 -1.48 3.08 -6.69
CA THR A 106 -0.30 3.88 -6.34
C THR A 106 -0.47 5.29 -6.87
N LEU A 107 -0.84 5.46 -8.15
CA LEU A 107 -1.09 6.77 -8.72
C LEU A 107 -2.19 7.53 -7.97
N VAL A 108 -3.31 6.85 -7.66
CA VAL A 108 -4.40 7.45 -6.87
C VAL A 108 -3.92 7.89 -5.49
N SER A 109 -3.16 7.02 -4.80
CA SER A 109 -2.60 7.32 -3.47
C SER A 109 -1.63 8.49 -3.52
N GLU A 110 -0.79 8.57 -4.56
CA GLU A 110 0.17 9.65 -4.76
C GLU A 110 -0.53 10.99 -5.05
N ILE A 111 -1.61 10.99 -5.84
CA ILE A 111 -2.42 12.20 -6.08
C ILE A 111 -3.05 12.69 -4.77
N VAL A 112 -3.62 11.79 -3.97
CA VAL A 112 -4.17 12.13 -2.65
C VAL A 112 -3.09 12.69 -1.73
N THR A 113 -1.92 12.04 -1.70
CA THR A 113 -0.79 12.47 -0.88
C THR A 113 -0.30 13.85 -1.30
N PHE A 114 -0.23 14.14 -2.60
CA PHE A 114 0.11 15.45 -3.13
C PHE A 114 -0.91 16.53 -2.73
N LEU A 115 -2.22 16.23 -2.82
CA LEU A 115 -3.29 17.13 -2.40
C LEU A 115 -3.18 17.46 -0.90
N LEU A 116 -2.96 16.44 -0.06
CA LEU A 116 -2.75 16.62 1.37
C LEU A 116 -1.47 17.41 1.65
N MET A 117 -0.39 17.14 0.93
CA MET A 117 0.88 17.86 1.07
C MET A 117 0.72 19.36 0.80
N ARG A 118 -0.06 19.72 -0.22
CA ARG A 118 -0.38 21.12 -0.56
C ARG A 118 -1.27 21.80 0.49
N LEU A 119 -2.09 21.02 1.20
CA LEU A 119 -2.95 21.51 2.28
C LEU A 119 -2.17 21.78 3.58
N TYR A 120 -1.29 20.85 3.98
CA TYR A 120 -0.54 20.94 5.24
C TYR A 120 0.74 21.77 5.14
N PHE A 121 1.35 21.85 3.96
CA PHE A 121 2.65 22.52 3.77
C PHE A 121 2.60 23.51 2.60
N PRO A 122 3.23 24.69 2.73
CA PRO A 122 3.35 25.65 1.64
C PRO A 122 4.41 25.19 0.64
N VAL A 123 4.09 24.19 -0.18
CA VAL A 123 5.06 23.58 -1.12
C VAL A 123 4.87 24.12 -2.53
N ALA A 124 5.88 24.78 -3.08
CA ALA A 124 5.86 25.36 -4.43
C ALA A 124 6.13 24.37 -5.58
N ILE A 125 5.93 23.07 -5.37
CA ILE A 125 6.18 22.04 -6.38
C ILE A 125 4.98 21.92 -7.32
N SER A 126 5.25 21.83 -8.63
CA SER A 126 4.20 21.61 -9.63
C SER A 126 3.70 20.16 -9.59
N LEU A 127 2.41 19.94 -9.87
CA LEU A 127 1.83 18.59 -9.95
C LEU A 127 2.59 17.73 -10.99
N TRP A 128 2.94 18.32 -12.12
CA TRP A 128 3.63 17.61 -13.19
C TRP A 128 4.99 17.07 -12.74
N SER A 129 5.80 17.91 -12.09
CA SER A 129 7.11 17.50 -11.53
C SER A 129 6.95 16.41 -10.48
N TYR A 130 5.94 16.50 -9.61
CA TYR A 130 5.67 15.46 -8.61
C TYR A 130 5.30 14.12 -9.26
N LEU A 131 4.46 14.15 -10.29
CA LEU A 131 4.05 12.94 -11.01
C LEU A 131 5.22 12.31 -11.76
N SER A 132 6.04 13.11 -12.46
CA SER A 132 7.18 12.59 -13.22
C SER A 132 8.30 12.08 -12.34
N ASP A 133 8.67 12.84 -11.31
CA ASP A 133 9.91 12.62 -10.58
C ASP A 133 9.72 11.68 -9.38
N VAL A 134 8.50 11.60 -8.85
CA VAL A 134 8.18 10.79 -7.66
C VAL A 134 7.19 9.68 -7.98
N SER A 135 6.05 10.01 -8.62
CA SER A 135 4.97 9.03 -8.79
C SER A 135 5.31 7.94 -9.80
N LEU A 136 5.84 8.29 -10.98
CA LEU A 136 6.19 7.32 -12.02
C LEU A 136 7.26 6.30 -11.56
N PRO A 137 8.39 6.70 -10.96
CA PRO A 137 9.37 5.74 -10.46
C PRO A 137 8.78 4.84 -9.37
N ARG A 138 7.94 5.38 -8.48
CA ARG A 138 7.27 4.61 -7.43
C ARG A 138 6.28 3.59 -8.00
N MET A 139 5.51 3.96 -9.02
CA MET A 139 4.64 3.04 -9.74
C MET A 139 5.43 1.88 -10.35
N ALA A 140 6.57 2.17 -11.00
CA ALA A 140 7.44 1.13 -11.55
C ALA A 140 7.99 0.19 -10.47
N MET A 141 8.45 0.74 -9.33
CA MET A 141 8.88 -0.06 -8.18
C MET A 141 7.75 -0.95 -7.66
N HIS A 142 6.55 -0.40 -7.46
CA HIS A 142 5.41 -1.16 -6.96
C HIS A 142 4.97 -2.26 -7.92
N PHE A 143 4.97 -1.98 -9.23
CA PHE A 143 4.74 -2.98 -10.26
C PHE A 143 5.71 -4.17 -10.10
N MET A 144 7.00 -3.90 -9.96
CA MET A 144 8.03 -4.95 -9.79
C MET A 144 7.87 -5.72 -8.47
N PHE A 145 7.68 -5.02 -7.35
CA PHE A 145 7.56 -5.67 -6.04
C PHE A 145 6.27 -6.49 -5.91
N MET A 146 5.18 -6.08 -6.54
CA MET A 146 3.90 -6.80 -6.46
C MET A 146 3.94 -8.16 -7.14
N ILE A 147 4.73 -8.30 -8.21
CA ILE A 147 4.97 -9.59 -8.89
C ILE A 147 5.52 -10.63 -7.90
N ILE A 148 6.35 -10.21 -6.95
CA ILE A 148 6.97 -11.08 -5.95
C ILE A 148 6.06 -11.22 -4.72
N LEU A 149 5.52 -10.11 -4.24
CA LEU A 149 4.77 -10.05 -2.98
C LEU A 149 3.43 -10.78 -3.07
N TYR A 150 2.67 -10.58 -4.15
CA TYR A 150 1.31 -11.12 -4.25
C TYR A 150 1.28 -12.66 -4.26
N PRO A 151 2.09 -13.39 -5.07
CA PRO A 151 2.12 -14.86 -5.02
C PRO A 151 2.56 -15.42 -3.66
N PHE A 152 3.43 -14.69 -2.93
CA PHE A 152 3.82 -15.07 -1.59
C PHE A 152 2.63 -14.99 -0.61
N LEU A 153 1.92 -13.86 -0.61
CA LEU A 153 0.74 -13.66 0.25
C LEU A 153 -0.42 -14.58 -0.13
N TYR A 154 -0.64 -14.81 -1.43
CA TYR A 154 -1.67 -15.73 -1.90
C TYR A 154 -1.41 -17.18 -1.45
N ARG A 155 -0.15 -17.64 -1.47
CA ARG A 155 0.23 -18.95 -0.91
C ARG A 155 -0.02 -19.04 0.59
N LEU A 156 0.17 -17.96 1.34
CA LEU A 156 -0.14 -17.91 2.77
C LEU A 156 -1.65 -17.97 3.03
N GLN A 157 -2.46 -17.30 2.20
CA GLN A 157 -3.92 -17.42 2.28
C GLN A 157 -4.40 -18.83 1.99
N LYS A 158 -3.89 -19.48 0.94
CA LYS A 158 -4.27 -20.86 0.59
C LYS A 158 -3.92 -21.89 1.67
N ARG A 159 -2.99 -21.57 2.57
CA ARG A 159 -2.67 -22.38 3.76
C ARG A 159 -3.59 -22.08 4.96
N HIS A 160 -4.69 -21.34 4.74
CA HIS A 160 -5.61 -20.80 5.77
C HIS A 160 -4.92 -19.95 6.86
N LEU A 161 -3.70 -19.46 6.60
CA LEU A 161 -2.94 -18.63 7.55
C LEU A 161 -3.35 -17.15 7.50
N LEU A 162 -4.00 -16.72 6.42
CA LEU A 162 -4.53 -15.36 6.22
C LEU A 162 -6.01 -15.45 5.85
N PHE A 163 -6.87 -14.82 6.67
CA PHE A 163 -8.34 -14.75 6.55
C PHE A 163 -9.02 -16.10 6.26
N ALA A 164 -9.78 -16.62 7.23
CA ALA A 164 -10.63 -17.78 6.96
C ALA A 164 -11.51 -17.49 5.73
N GLU A 165 -11.51 -18.40 4.78
CA GLU A 165 -12.33 -18.35 3.58
C GLU A 165 -13.78 -18.33 4.07
N ASN A 166 -14.40 -17.15 4.05
CA ASN A 166 -15.84 -17.09 4.20
C ASN A 166 -16.35 -17.56 2.85
N GLU A 167 -16.63 -18.85 2.74
CA GLU A 167 -17.48 -19.39 1.66
C GLU A 167 -18.71 -18.49 1.58
N SER A 168 -18.83 -17.76 0.48
CA SER A 168 -20.03 -17.00 0.12
C SER A 168 -20.58 -17.59 -1.16
#